data_AF-A0A8T1TC12-F1
#
_entry.id   AF-A0A8T1TC12-F1
#
_cell.length_a   1.000
_cell.length_b   1.000
_cell.length_c   1.000
_cell.angle_alpha   90.00
_cell.angle_beta   90.00
_cell.angle_gamma   90.00
#
_symmetry.space_group_name_H-M   'P 1'
#
loop_
_entity.id
_entity.type
_entity.pdbx_description
1 polymer ?
#
loop_
_entity_poly.entity_id
_entity_poly.type
_entity_poly.pdbx_seq_one_letter_code
_entity_poly.pdbx_strand_id
1 'polypeptide(L)'
;MISHHTTRKIKSDCPKSAPKFALILKILSVIYKMVQNNTYATKRDIYYSDTLLFGSQSVVDNIVNDISCMLKIPRRSLHILSTTKGCIAGNLSYTEEDGTKVNCTCSATAVTVPSNVQGIRNVITDAKFILIVEKDATFQRLLDDDFCNKLSPCIMITGKGVPDLNTRLLVRKLWDTCHIPIFTLMDADPHGNCMLTAE
;
A
#
# COMPACT_ATOMS: atom_id res chain seq x y z
N MET A 1 -9.03 11.76 17.86
CA MET A 1 -7.94 11.79 18.86
C MET A 1 -6.78 12.55 18.24
N ILE A 2 -6.27 13.58 18.91
CA ILE A 2 -5.15 14.40 18.41
C ILE A 2 -3.91 13.51 18.45
N SER A 3 -3.34 13.18 17.30
CA SER A 3 -2.08 12.43 17.25
C SER A 3 -1.01 13.29 17.92
N HIS A 4 -0.29 12.73 18.88
CA HIS A 4 0.86 13.38 19.48
C HIS A 4 1.94 13.58 18.39
N HIS A 5 1.93 14.74 17.73
CA HIS A 5 2.98 15.12 16.80
C HIS A 5 4.29 15.29 17.57
N THR A 6 5.09 14.24 17.59
CA THR A 6 6.42 14.27 18.21
C THR A 6 7.37 15.02 17.27
N THR A 7 7.55 16.32 17.50
CA THR A 7 8.51 17.11 16.73
C THR A 7 9.94 16.80 17.19
N ARG A 8 10.80 16.33 16.29
CA ARG A 8 12.24 16.12 16.57
C ARG A 8 13.06 17.25 15.95
N LYS A 9 13.89 17.91 16.76
CA LYS A 9 14.84 18.92 16.29
C LYS A 9 16.14 18.24 15.88
N ILE A 10 16.51 18.35 14.61
CA ILE A 10 17.76 17.83 14.05
C ILE A 10 18.63 19.05 13.72
N LYS A 11 19.85 19.10 14.26
CA LYS A 11 20.79 20.18 13.96
C LYS A 11 21.97 19.67 13.15
N SER A 12 22.44 20.46 12.20
CA SER A 12 23.63 20.16 11.40
C SER A 12 24.93 20.37 12.19
N ASP A 13 24.92 21.29 13.16
CA ASP A 13 26.08 21.70 13.97
C ASP A 13 26.34 20.78 15.18
N CYS A 14 25.44 19.84 15.48
CA CYS A 14 25.58 18.93 16.60
C CYS A 14 26.13 17.57 16.14
N PRO A 15 27.28 17.10 16.67
CA PRO A 15 27.90 15.84 16.26
C PRO A 15 26.98 14.62 16.37
N LYS A 16 26.06 14.63 17.33
CA LYS A 16 25.10 13.54 17.56
C LYS A 16 24.01 13.47 16.49
N SER A 17 23.61 14.61 15.91
CA SER A 17 22.54 14.68 14.91
C SER A 17 23.03 14.87 13.47
N ALA A 18 24.28 15.28 13.29
CA ALA A 18 24.91 15.48 11.99
C ALA A 18 24.81 14.25 11.06
N PRO A 19 25.02 12.99 11.53
CA PRO A 19 24.86 11.82 10.67
C PRO A 19 23.42 11.65 10.16
N LYS A 20 22.42 11.82 11.03
CA LYS A 20 21.01 11.74 10.64
C LYS A 20 20.64 12.86 9.65
N PHE A 21 21.16 14.06 9.86
CA PHE A 21 20.96 15.19 8.95
C PHE A 21 21.55 14.91 7.56
N ALA A 22 22.76 14.36 7.48
CA ALA A 22 23.39 13.98 6.22
C ALA A 22 22.57 12.91 5.47
N LEU A 23 22.03 11.91 6.18
CA LEU A 23 21.16 10.89 5.57
C LEU A 23 19.86 11.49 5.04
N ILE A 24 19.24 12.43 5.77
CA ILE A 24 18.04 13.15 5.29
C ILE A 24 18.35 13.90 3.99
N LEU A 25 19.46 14.65 3.95
CA LEU A 25 19.88 15.37 2.74
C LEU A 25 20.17 14.42 1.58
N LYS A 26 20.81 13.27 1.83
CA LYS A 26 21.05 12.25 0.81
C LYS A 26 19.75 11.73 0.23
N ILE A 27 18.77 11.36 1.06
CA ILE A 27 17.47 10.86 0.59
C ILE A 27 16.69 11.96 -0.14
N LEU A 28 16.71 13.20 0.35
CA LEU A 28 16.12 14.34 -0.38
C LEU A 28 16.78 14.54 -1.75
N SER A 29 18.10 14.39 -1.85
CA SER A 29 18.80 14.47 -3.14
C SER A 29 18.38 13.34 -4.09
N VAL A 30 18.19 12.12 -3.58
CA VAL A 30 17.66 10.99 -4.38
C VAL A 30 16.24 11.27 -4.85
N ILE A 31 15.35 11.71 -3.95
CA ILE A 31 13.97 12.12 -4.28
C ILE A 31 13.97 13.21 -5.34
N TYR A 32 14.78 14.26 -5.16
CA TYR A 32 14.87 15.37 -6.11
C TYR A 32 15.25 14.88 -7.51
N LYS A 33 16.27 14.02 -7.63
CA LYS A 33 16.66 13.42 -8.92
C LYS A 33 15.56 12.55 -9.52
N MET A 34 14.87 11.75 -8.71
CA MET A 34 13.74 10.92 -9.18
C MET A 34 12.60 11.76 -9.73
N VAL A 35 12.25 12.85 -9.03
CA VAL A 35 11.22 13.79 -9.46
C VAL A 35 11.62 14.48 -10.76
N GLN A 36 12.86 14.98 -10.86
CA GLN A 36 13.37 15.62 -12.08
C GLN A 36 13.36 14.70 -13.29
N ASN A 37 13.74 13.43 -13.10
CA ASN A 37 13.82 12.45 -14.18
C ASN A 37 12.50 11.70 -14.42
N ASN A 38 11.44 12.02 -13.66
CA ASN A 38 10.17 11.29 -13.64
C ASN A 38 10.32 9.77 -13.44
N THR A 39 11.30 9.36 -12.63
CA THR A 39 11.52 7.95 -12.27
C THR A 39 10.94 7.65 -10.89
N TYR A 40 10.66 6.37 -10.64
CA TYR A 40 10.10 5.89 -9.38
C TYR A 40 10.98 4.81 -8.78
N ALA A 41 11.04 4.75 -7.45
CA ALA A 41 11.78 3.72 -6.74
C ALA A 41 11.01 3.22 -5.52
N THR A 42 11.24 1.98 -5.13
CA THR A 42 10.78 1.47 -3.84
C THR A 42 11.77 1.84 -2.73
N LYS A 43 11.33 1.76 -1.48
CA LYS A 43 12.21 2.00 -0.34
C LYS A 43 13.39 1.02 -0.28
N ARG A 44 13.20 -0.20 -0.79
CA ARG A 44 14.28 -1.19 -0.90
C ARG A 44 15.30 -0.77 -1.94
N ASP A 45 14.87 -0.25 -3.08
CA ASP A 45 15.79 0.24 -4.11
C ASP A 45 16.65 1.39 -3.58
N ILE A 46 16.04 2.30 -2.80
CA ILE A 46 16.77 3.37 -2.10
C ILE A 46 17.77 2.78 -1.11
N TYR A 47 17.37 1.79 -0.31
CA TYR A 47 18.27 1.11 0.63
C TYR A 47 19.44 0.41 -0.07
N TYR A 48 19.17 -0.29 -1.17
CA TYR A 48 20.19 -1.01 -1.95
C TYR A 48 21.12 -0.09 -2.74
N SER A 49 20.74 1.18 -2.95
CA SER A 49 21.63 2.15 -3.59
C SER A 49 22.93 2.38 -2.81
N ASP A 50 22.89 2.26 -1.47
CA ASP A 50 24.06 2.37 -0.60
C ASP A 50 23.80 1.72 0.77
N THR A 51 23.91 0.39 0.82
CA THR A 51 23.61 -0.39 2.03
C THR A 51 24.54 -0.07 3.20
N LEU A 52 25.80 0.30 2.91
CA LEU A 52 26.80 0.68 3.91
C LEU A 52 26.45 2.02 4.56
N LEU A 53 25.98 2.99 3.79
CA LEU A 53 25.58 4.31 4.30
C LEU A 53 24.33 4.23 5.17
N PHE A 54 23.31 3.46 4.75
CA PHE A 54 22.04 3.40 5.46
C PHE A 54 22.03 2.43 6.64
N GLY A 55 22.84 1.37 6.57
CA GLY A 55 22.99 0.34 7.60
C GLY A 55 21.77 -0.59 7.75
N SER A 56 20.55 -0.06 7.77
CA SER A 56 19.31 -0.84 7.86
C SER A 56 18.15 -0.20 7.09
N GLN A 57 17.23 -1.03 6.59
CA GLN A 57 16.04 -0.57 5.88
C GLN A 57 15.16 0.34 6.75
N SER A 58 15.10 0.09 8.06
CA SER A 58 14.32 0.89 9.00
C SER A 58 14.77 2.35 9.09
N VAL A 59 16.06 2.63 8.84
CA VAL A 59 16.58 4.01 8.78
C VAL A 59 16.00 4.75 7.58
N VAL A 60 16.01 4.12 6.39
CA VAL A 60 15.39 4.66 5.17
C VAL A 60 13.90 4.87 5.38
N ASP A 61 13.20 3.87 5.94
CA ASP A 61 11.77 3.94 6.24
C ASP A 61 11.41 5.15 7.11
N ASN A 62 12.16 5.35 8.19
CA ASN A 62 11.95 6.45 9.13
C ASN A 62 12.25 7.81 8.51
N ILE A 63 13.34 7.94 7.76
CA ILE A 63 13.69 9.21 7.11
C ILE A 63 12.67 9.57 6.02
N VAL A 64 12.23 8.61 5.21
CA VAL A 64 11.19 8.85 4.19
C VAL A 64 9.87 9.28 4.85
N ASN A 65 9.52 8.70 5.99
CA ASN A 65 8.36 9.13 6.77
C ASN A 65 8.54 10.54 7.33
N ASP A 66 9.70 10.84 7.93
CA ASP A 66 10.03 12.18 8.43
C ASP A 66 9.92 13.24 7.31
N ILE A 67 10.43 12.94 6.11
CA ILE A 67 10.34 13.83 4.93
C ILE A 67 8.89 14.02 4.48
N SER A 68 8.11 12.93 4.37
CA SER A 68 6.70 12.97 3.99
C SER A 68 5.88 13.82 4.98
N CYS A 69 6.13 13.67 6.28
CA CYS A 69 5.51 14.48 7.32
C CYS A 69 5.98 15.95 7.28
N MET A 70 7.28 16.19 7.09
CA MET A 70 7.85 17.54 7.01
C MET A 70 7.27 18.34 5.85
N LEU A 71 7.14 17.72 4.68
CA LEU A 71 6.61 18.35 3.46
C LEU A 71 5.08 18.30 3.38
N LYS A 72 4.41 17.56 4.27
CA LYS A 72 2.96 17.31 4.27
C LYS A 72 2.43 16.78 2.94
N ILE A 73 3.21 15.94 2.26
CA ILE A 73 2.84 15.31 1.00
C ILE A 73 2.91 13.79 1.11
N PRO A 74 2.05 13.05 0.39
CA PRO A 74 2.10 11.60 0.40
C PRO A 74 3.40 11.09 -0.25
N ARG A 75 3.86 9.91 0.18
CA ARG A 75 5.10 9.28 -0.32
C ARG A 75 5.14 9.13 -1.85
N ARG A 76 3.98 8.94 -2.47
CA ARG A 76 3.84 8.87 -3.93
C ARG A 76 4.28 10.16 -4.63
N SER A 77 3.98 11.33 -4.05
CA SER A 77 4.45 12.63 -4.56
C SER A 77 5.97 12.81 -4.41
N LEU A 78 6.62 11.99 -3.59
CA LEU A 78 8.09 11.89 -3.50
C LEU A 78 8.68 10.88 -4.51
N HIS A 79 7.85 10.33 -5.40
CA HIS A 79 8.20 9.26 -6.34
C HIS A 79 8.67 7.95 -5.66
N ILE A 80 8.27 7.75 -4.40
CA ILE A 80 8.57 6.54 -3.64
C ILE A 80 7.34 5.62 -3.67
N LEU A 81 7.48 4.48 -4.32
CA LEU A 81 6.42 3.48 -4.44
C LEU A 81 6.40 2.55 -3.22
N SER A 82 5.19 2.19 -2.81
CA SER A 82 4.97 1.11 -1.84
C SER A 82 4.87 -0.21 -2.60
N THR A 83 5.62 -1.22 -2.16
CA THR A 83 5.49 -2.58 -2.69
C THR A 83 4.14 -3.14 -2.28
N THR A 84 3.34 -3.56 -3.25
CA THR A 84 2.05 -4.22 -3.00
C THR A 84 2.25 -5.72 -2.85
N LYS A 85 1.48 -6.33 -1.96
CA LYS A 85 1.42 -7.79 -1.80
C LYS A 85 0.02 -8.34 -1.98
N GLY A 86 -0.98 -7.48 -1.82
CA GLY A 86 -2.37 -7.89 -1.89
C GLY A 86 -2.81 -8.33 -3.28
N CYS A 87 -3.86 -9.14 -3.30
CA CYS A 87 -4.49 -9.62 -4.51
C CYS A 87 -6.00 -9.35 -4.46
N ILE A 88 -6.62 -9.25 -5.65
CA ILE A 88 -8.02 -8.96 -5.90
C ILE A 88 -8.56 -10.03 -6.85
N ALA A 89 -9.75 -10.53 -6.59
CA ALA A 89 -10.47 -11.41 -7.51
C ALA A 89 -11.98 -11.16 -7.38
N GLY A 90 -12.75 -11.36 -8.46
CA GLY A 90 -14.20 -11.21 -8.44
C GLY A 90 -14.72 -10.06 -9.30
N ASN A 91 -16.01 -9.71 -9.15
CA ASN A 91 -16.72 -8.82 -10.06
C ASN A 91 -16.29 -7.35 -9.92
N LEU A 92 -15.12 -7.01 -10.44
CA LEU A 92 -14.55 -5.68 -10.43
C LEU A 92 -13.82 -5.42 -11.75
N SER A 93 -14.09 -4.28 -12.37
CA SER A 93 -13.32 -3.76 -13.49
C SER A 93 -12.98 -2.30 -13.24
N TYR A 94 -11.77 -1.89 -13.58
CA TYR A 94 -11.33 -0.51 -13.43
C TYR A 94 -10.29 -0.14 -14.49
N THR A 95 -10.02 1.16 -14.62
CA THR A 95 -8.98 1.68 -15.51
C THR A 95 -7.86 2.29 -14.67
N GLU A 96 -6.61 1.92 -14.92
CA GLU A 96 -5.45 2.53 -14.29
C GLU A 96 -5.14 3.91 -14.89
N GLU A 97 -4.21 4.66 -14.29
CA GLU A 97 -3.86 6.01 -14.72
C GLU A 97 -3.23 6.04 -16.13
N ASP A 98 -2.54 4.97 -16.52
CA ASP A 98 -1.96 4.78 -17.85
C ASP A 98 -3.00 4.42 -18.94
N GLY A 99 -4.27 4.26 -18.56
CA GLY A 99 -5.35 3.85 -19.47
C GLY A 99 -5.53 2.33 -19.57
N THR A 100 -4.72 1.54 -18.87
CA THR A 100 -4.83 0.07 -18.85
C THR A 100 -6.14 -0.33 -18.17
N LYS A 101 -6.97 -1.09 -18.88
CA LYS A 101 -8.21 -1.65 -18.32
C LYS A 101 -7.90 -2.96 -17.62
N VAL A 102 -8.17 -3.01 -16.33
CA VAL A 102 -7.99 -4.19 -15.49
C VAL A 102 -9.35 -4.81 -15.23
N ASN A 103 -9.47 -6.09 -15.57
CA ASN A 103 -10.63 -6.89 -15.26
C ASN A 103 -10.25 -7.95 -14.23
N CYS A 104 -10.87 -7.91 -13.05
CA CYS A 104 -10.66 -8.86 -11.96
C CYS A 104 -11.71 -9.98 -11.94
N THR A 105 -12.64 -10.01 -12.91
CA THR A 105 -13.72 -11.01 -12.99
C THR A 105 -13.13 -12.40 -12.80
N CYS A 106 -13.78 -13.21 -11.96
CA CYS A 106 -13.17 -14.38 -11.34
C CYS A 106 -12.78 -15.46 -12.38
N SER A 107 -11.56 -15.31 -12.91
CA SER A 107 -10.77 -16.36 -13.54
C SER A 107 -9.91 -17.03 -12.48
N ALA A 108 -9.32 -18.19 -12.77
CA ALA A 108 -8.44 -18.93 -11.86
C ALA A 108 -7.20 -18.14 -11.36
N THR A 109 -7.02 -16.90 -11.82
CA THR A 109 -5.89 -16.03 -11.50
C THR A 109 -6.36 -14.76 -10.80
N ALA A 110 -5.83 -14.53 -9.61
CA ALA A 110 -6.02 -13.28 -8.89
C ALA A 110 -5.17 -12.15 -9.49
N VAL A 111 -5.69 -10.93 -9.50
CA VAL A 111 -5.01 -9.73 -9.96
C VAL A 111 -4.29 -9.07 -8.79
N THR A 112 -3.03 -8.68 -8.95
CA THR A 112 -2.29 -7.98 -7.88
C THR A 112 -2.86 -6.57 -7.66
N VAL A 113 -2.92 -6.12 -6.41
CA VAL A 113 -3.33 -4.74 -6.09
C VAL A 113 -2.38 -3.74 -6.78
N PRO A 114 -2.92 -2.76 -7.51
CA PRO A 114 -2.09 -1.82 -8.25
C PRO A 114 -1.29 -0.94 -7.28
N SER A 115 -0.07 -0.61 -7.68
CA SER A 115 0.79 0.29 -6.92
C SER A 115 0.19 1.71 -6.80
N ASN A 116 -0.71 2.06 -7.74
CA ASN A 116 -1.38 3.35 -7.86
C ASN A 116 -2.90 3.30 -7.67
N VAL A 117 -3.33 3.09 -6.43
CA VAL A 117 -4.75 3.06 -6.12
C VAL A 117 -5.46 4.39 -6.36
N GLN A 118 -4.79 5.51 -6.10
CA GLN A 118 -5.37 6.85 -6.27
C GLN A 118 -5.66 7.16 -7.74
N GLY A 119 -4.80 6.71 -8.65
CA GLY A 119 -4.96 6.87 -10.09
C GLY A 119 -6.04 5.99 -10.74
N ILE A 120 -6.62 5.03 -10.01
CA ILE A 120 -7.71 4.19 -10.52
C ILE A 120 -8.93 5.06 -10.89
N ARG A 121 -9.50 4.83 -12.08
CA ARG A 121 -10.70 5.50 -12.60
C ARG A 121 -11.69 4.47 -13.12
N ASN A 122 -12.93 4.91 -13.37
CA ASN A 122 -13.99 4.10 -13.99
C ASN A 122 -14.18 2.76 -13.29
N VAL A 123 -14.38 2.79 -11.97
CA VAL A 123 -14.65 1.57 -11.19
C VAL A 123 -16.05 1.09 -11.53
N ILE A 124 -16.15 -0.11 -12.09
CA ILE A 124 -17.39 -0.78 -12.47
C ILE A 124 -17.45 -2.10 -11.71
N THR A 125 -18.55 -2.30 -10.98
CA THR A 125 -18.77 -3.51 -10.20
C THR A 125 -20.26 -3.71 -9.94
N ASP A 126 -20.69 -4.98 -10.04
CA ASP A 126 -22.03 -5.42 -9.65
C ASP A 126 -22.01 -6.18 -8.32
N ALA A 127 -20.88 -6.17 -7.60
CA ALA A 127 -20.68 -6.97 -6.41
C ALA A 127 -21.60 -6.55 -5.25
N LYS A 128 -22.23 -7.54 -4.63
CA LYS A 128 -23.10 -7.33 -3.45
C LYS A 128 -22.31 -7.16 -2.17
N PHE A 129 -21.10 -7.72 -2.10
CA PHE A 129 -20.23 -7.64 -0.94
C PHE A 129 -18.76 -7.79 -1.32
N ILE A 130 -17.88 -7.29 -0.44
CA ILE A 130 -16.43 -7.49 -0.50
C ILE A 130 -16.04 -8.41 0.66
N LEU A 131 -15.29 -9.47 0.38
CA LEU A 131 -14.72 -10.39 1.37
C LEU A 131 -13.20 -10.19 1.46
N ILE A 132 -12.73 -9.67 2.59
CA ILE A 132 -11.30 -9.56 2.89
C ILE A 132 -10.85 -10.85 3.56
N VAL A 133 -9.91 -11.56 2.94
CA VAL A 133 -9.34 -12.81 3.46
C VAL A 133 -7.92 -12.55 3.93
N GLU A 134 -7.66 -12.80 5.21
CA GLU A 134 -6.34 -12.59 5.81
C GLU A 134 -5.26 -13.45 5.15
N LYS A 135 -5.43 -14.77 5.18
CA LYS A 135 -4.42 -15.74 4.74
C LYS A 135 -4.48 -15.96 3.23
N ASP A 136 -3.34 -15.81 2.57
CA ASP A 136 -3.20 -16.11 1.13
C ASP A 136 -3.60 -17.56 0.83
N ALA A 137 -3.23 -18.53 1.68
CA ALA A 137 -3.60 -19.93 1.50
C ALA A 137 -5.13 -20.16 1.50
N THR A 138 -5.87 -19.45 2.36
CA THR A 138 -7.33 -19.53 2.38
C THR A 138 -7.92 -18.84 1.16
N PHE A 139 -7.36 -17.70 0.76
CA PHE A 139 -7.76 -16.98 -0.44
C PHE A 139 -7.59 -17.83 -1.71
N GLN A 140 -6.44 -18.48 -1.90
CA GLN A 140 -6.21 -19.39 -3.04
C GLN A 140 -7.18 -20.56 -3.04
N ARG A 141 -7.41 -21.21 -1.90
CA ARG A 141 -8.40 -22.31 -1.80
C ARG A 141 -9.80 -21.87 -2.21
N LEU A 142 -10.24 -20.69 -1.77
CA LEU A 142 -11.55 -20.14 -2.16
C LEU A 142 -11.63 -19.84 -3.66
N LEU A 143 -10.52 -19.44 -4.29
CA LEU A 143 -10.46 -19.27 -5.75
C LEU A 143 -10.53 -20.61 -6.47
N ASP A 144 -9.78 -21.61 -6.01
CA ASP A 144 -9.81 -22.98 -6.56
C ASP A 144 -11.20 -23.62 -6.43
N ASP A 145 -11.93 -23.30 -5.36
CA ASP A 145 -13.29 -23.76 -5.10
C ASP A 145 -14.38 -22.98 -5.88
N ASP A 146 -14.01 -22.07 -6.79
CA ASP A 146 -14.95 -21.24 -7.56
C ASP A 146 -15.92 -20.43 -6.68
N PHE A 147 -15.47 -19.99 -5.50
CA PHE A 147 -16.30 -19.27 -4.52
C PHE A 147 -16.98 -18.03 -5.14
N CYS A 148 -16.24 -17.26 -5.94
CA CYS A 148 -16.78 -16.11 -6.65
C CYS A 148 -17.99 -16.43 -7.53
N ASN A 149 -17.99 -17.60 -8.16
CA ASN A 149 -19.04 -18.03 -9.07
C ASN A 149 -20.24 -18.55 -8.27
N LYS A 150 -19.99 -19.28 -7.18
CA LYS A 150 -21.03 -19.83 -6.28
C LYS A 150 -21.79 -18.74 -5.52
N LEU A 151 -21.10 -17.70 -5.07
CA LEU A 151 -21.66 -16.59 -4.29
C LEU A 151 -21.67 -15.26 -5.05
N SER A 152 -21.70 -15.36 -6.39
CA SER A 152 -21.73 -14.22 -7.29
C SER A 152 -22.94 -13.30 -7.04
N PRO A 153 -22.78 -11.97 -7.21
CA PRO A 153 -21.56 -11.25 -7.52
C PRO A 153 -20.83 -10.80 -6.23
N CYS A 154 -19.53 -11.09 -6.13
CA CYS A 154 -18.71 -10.70 -4.97
C CYS A 154 -17.30 -10.29 -5.39
N ILE A 155 -16.60 -9.55 -4.53
CA ILE A 155 -15.18 -9.24 -4.67
C ILE A 155 -14.45 -9.86 -3.48
N MET A 156 -13.35 -10.55 -3.74
CA MET A 156 -12.42 -11.05 -2.74
C MET A 156 -11.12 -10.24 -2.79
N ILE A 157 -10.61 -9.86 -1.62
CA ILE A 157 -9.34 -9.15 -1.47
C ILE A 157 -8.50 -9.86 -0.42
N THR A 158 -7.21 -10.04 -0.64
CA THR A 158 -6.29 -10.50 0.40
C THR A 158 -5.13 -9.53 0.57
N GLY A 159 -4.69 -9.32 1.81
CA GLY A 159 -3.45 -8.59 2.13
C GLY A 159 -2.23 -9.49 2.30
N LYS A 160 -2.40 -10.82 2.21
CA LYS A 160 -1.39 -11.85 2.56
C LYS A 160 -0.86 -11.68 3.99
N GLY A 161 -1.77 -11.67 4.96
CA GLY A 161 -1.53 -11.26 6.35
C GLY A 161 -1.89 -9.79 6.55
N VAL A 162 -1.06 -9.04 7.28
CA VAL A 162 -1.30 -7.62 7.57
C VAL A 162 -1.35 -6.83 6.24
N PRO A 163 -2.48 -6.16 5.93
CA PRO A 163 -2.65 -5.51 4.63
C PRO A 163 -1.69 -4.33 4.46
N ASP A 164 -1.07 -4.25 3.29
CA ASP A 164 -0.22 -3.12 2.93
C ASP A 164 -1.03 -1.84 2.68
N LEU A 165 -0.32 -0.71 2.62
CA LEU A 165 -0.94 0.61 2.45
C LEU A 165 -1.86 0.68 1.22
N ASN A 166 -1.45 0.10 0.10
CA ASN A 166 -2.25 0.17 -1.12
C ASN A 166 -3.48 -0.72 -1.02
N THR A 167 -3.37 -1.92 -0.44
CA THR A 167 -4.54 -2.76 -0.15
C THR A 167 -5.56 -2.02 0.72
N ARG A 168 -5.12 -1.32 1.78
CA ARG A 168 -6.01 -0.49 2.62
C ARG A 168 -6.65 0.66 1.84
N LEU A 169 -5.87 1.37 1.03
CA LEU A 169 -6.37 2.47 0.20
C LEU A 169 -7.39 1.97 -0.83
N LEU A 170 -7.21 0.76 -1.36
CA LEU A 170 -8.12 0.17 -2.34
C LEU A 170 -9.46 -0.14 -1.71
N VAL A 171 -9.45 -0.84 -0.56
CA VAL A 171 -10.67 -1.14 0.20
C VAL A 171 -11.41 0.14 0.54
N ARG A 172 -10.69 1.18 1.01
CA ARG A 172 -11.28 2.48 1.29
C ARG A 172 -11.90 3.12 0.04
N LYS A 173 -11.22 3.08 -1.09
CA LYS A 173 -11.71 3.62 -2.37
C LYS A 173 -12.95 2.90 -2.86
N LEU A 174 -12.99 1.57 -2.76
CA LEU A 174 -14.17 0.77 -3.12
C LEU A 174 -15.36 1.08 -2.21
N TRP A 175 -15.11 1.23 -0.91
CA TRP A 175 -16.13 1.68 0.04
C TRP A 175 -16.66 3.07 -0.33
N ASP A 176 -15.79 4.05 -0.53
CA ASP A 176 -16.17 5.44 -0.82
C ASP A 176 -16.88 5.59 -2.19
N THR A 177 -16.55 4.74 -3.17
CA THR A 177 -17.11 4.83 -4.53
C THR A 177 -18.40 4.02 -4.71
N CYS A 178 -18.45 2.81 -4.17
CA CYS A 178 -19.50 1.83 -4.47
C CYS A 178 -20.41 1.53 -3.27
N HIS A 179 -20.00 1.90 -2.05
CA HIS A 179 -20.74 1.67 -0.80
C HIS A 179 -21.13 0.19 -0.58
N ILE A 180 -20.27 -0.73 -1.04
CA ILE A 180 -20.48 -2.17 -0.93
C ILE A 180 -20.11 -2.63 0.48
N PRO A 181 -20.94 -3.47 1.16
CA PRO A 181 -20.61 -4.00 2.47
C PRO A 181 -19.32 -4.83 2.44
N ILE A 182 -18.45 -4.59 3.43
CA ILE A 182 -17.17 -5.26 3.58
C ILE A 182 -17.25 -6.26 4.73
N PHE A 183 -16.95 -7.52 4.45
CA PHE A 183 -16.80 -8.60 5.41
C PHE A 183 -15.35 -9.04 5.47
N THR A 184 -14.93 -9.55 6.61
CA THR A 184 -13.55 -9.96 6.84
C THR A 184 -13.48 -11.37 7.43
N LEU A 185 -12.67 -12.23 6.82
CA LEU A 185 -12.38 -13.59 7.27
C LEU A 185 -10.93 -13.64 7.77
N MET A 186 -10.79 -13.77 9.08
CA MET A 186 -9.51 -13.75 9.81
C MET A 186 -9.47 -14.85 10.86
N ASP A 187 -8.27 -15.20 11.32
CA ASP A 187 -8.11 -16.12 12.43
C ASP A 187 -8.63 -15.49 13.74
N ALA A 188 -9.17 -16.31 14.64
CA ALA A 188 -9.62 -15.88 15.96
C ALA A 188 -8.44 -15.71 16.94
N ASP A 189 -7.47 -14.87 16.59
CA ASP A 189 -6.31 -14.55 17.42
C ASP A 189 -6.20 -13.02 17.67
N PRO A 190 -5.41 -12.58 18.67
CA PRO A 190 -5.24 -11.16 18.95
C PRO A 190 -4.63 -10.35 17.79
N HIS A 191 -3.98 -11.02 16.83
CA HIS A 191 -3.36 -10.39 15.66
C HIS A 191 -4.40 -10.05 14.58
N GLY A 192 -5.45 -10.86 14.43
CA GLY A 192 -6.58 -10.60 13.53
C GLY A 192 -7.28 -9.27 13.82
N ASN A 193 -7.49 -8.93 15.11
CA ASN A 193 -8.13 -7.68 15.51
C ASN A 193 -7.34 -6.41 15.09
N CYS A 194 -6.01 -6.49 15.03
CA CYS A 194 -5.15 -5.36 14.63
C CYS A 194 -5.30 -5.00 13.13
N MET A 195 -5.82 -5.92 12.30
CA MET A 195 -6.03 -5.65 10.87
C MET A 195 -7.20 -4.70 10.60
N LEU A 196 -8.17 -4.62 11.53
CA LEU A 196 -9.39 -3.80 11.38
C LEU A 196 -9.18 -2.33 11.78
N THR A 197 -8.11 -2.02 12.53
CA THR A 197 -7.81 -0.65 12.95
C THR A 197 -7.19 0.15 11.81
N ALA A 198 -8.05 0.85 11.06
CA ALA A 198 -7.61 1.91 10.17
C ALA A 198 -7.29 3.16 10.99
N GLU A 199 -6.05 3.26 11.49
CA GLU A 199 -5.43 4.55 11.84
C GLU A 199 -4.78 5.20 10.61
#